data_AF-A0A858BXR2-F1
#
_entry.id   AF-A0A858BXR2-F1
#
_cell.length_a   1.000
_cell.length_b   1.000
_cell.length_c   1.000
_cell.angle_alpha   90.00
_cell.angle_beta   90.00
_cell.angle_gamma   90.00
#
_symmetry.space_group_name_H-M   'P 1'
#
loop_
_entity.id
_entity.type
_entity.pdbx_description
1 polymer ?
#
loop_
_entity_poly.entity_id
_entity_poly.type
_entity_poly.pdbx_seq_one_letter_code
_entity_poly.pdbx_strand_id
1 'polypeptide(L)'
;MKAEEKKVLKLLKTARGQMDGIIKMVEEDRYCIDISQQLMATAAILNTVNREVLSAHLKFCVNNADTAREREEKVDELIGMLGKIIK
;
A
#
# COMPACT_ATOMS: atom_id res chain seq x y z
N MET A 1 -11.36 -2.27 10.27
CA MET A 1 -10.03 -2.93 10.13
C MET A 1 -9.24 -2.95 11.46
N LYS A 2 -9.82 -3.24 12.63
CA LYS A 2 -9.26 -2.75 13.92
C LYS A 2 -7.86 -3.28 14.34
N ALA A 3 -7.40 -4.45 13.87
CA ALA A 3 -6.05 -4.95 14.18
C ALA A 3 -4.96 -4.47 13.18
N GLU A 4 -5.31 -4.33 11.89
CA GLU A 4 -4.40 -3.90 10.82
C GLU A 4 -4.38 -2.36 10.64
N GLU A 5 -5.44 -1.68 11.07
CA GLU A 5 -5.62 -0.24 10.91
C GLU A 5 -4.49 0.57 11.58
N LYS A 6 -4.06 0.19 12.79
CA LYS A 6 -2.96 0.88 13.48
C LYS A 6 -1.64 0.74 12.72
N LYS A 7 -1.35 -0.45 12.17
CA LYS A 7 -0.13 -0.73 11.40
C LYS A 7 -0.13 0.03 10.08
N VAL A 8 -1.24 -0.04 9.33
CA VAL A 8 -1.45 0.71 8.08
C VAL A 8 -1.30 2.21 8.30
N LEU A 9 -1.97 2.77 9.32
CA LEU A 9 -1.86 4.19 9.64
C LEU A 9 -0.45 4.62 10.02
N LYS A 10 0.29 3.78 10.76
CA LYS A 10 1.69 4.06 11.10
C LYS A 10 2.54 4.16 9.83
N LEU A 11 2.46 3.18 8.94
CA LEU A 11 3.22 3.15 7.69
C LEU A 11 2.86 4.31 6.77
N LEU A 12 1.57 4.64 6.63
CA LEU A 12 1.12 5.80 5.85
C LEU A 12 1.64 7.12 6.40
N LYS A 13 1.67 7.29 7.74
CA LYS A 13 2.26 8.48 8.37
C LYS A 13 3.77 8.56 8.11
N THR A 14 4.47 7.43 8.10
CA THR A 14 5.89 7.37 7.72
C THR A 14 6.10 7.75 6.25
N ALA A 15 5.31 7.18 5.34
CA ALA A 15 5.39 7.50 3.91
C ALA A 15 5.12 9.00 3.65
N ARG A 16 4.16 9.60 4.36
CA ARG A 16 3.91 11.05 4.29
C ARG A 16 5.14 11.86 4.70
N GLY A 17 5.77 11.54 5.82
CA GLY A 17 6.99 12.23 6.25
C GLY A 17 8.16 12.08 5.27
N GLN A 18 8.29 10.93 4.62
CA GLN A 18 9.28 10.76 3.53
C GLN A 18 8.92 11.59 2.30
N MET A 19 7.64 11.67 1.93
CA MET A 19 7.18 12.51 0.83
C MET A 19 7.49 13.99 1.09
N ASP A 20 7.21 14.48 2.30
CA ASP A 20 7.52 15.85 2.72
C ASP A 20 9.04 16.11 2.62
N GLY A 21 9.86 15.13 3.03
CA GLY A 21 11.31 15.18 2.87
C GLY A 21 11.76 15.23 1.42
N ILE A 22 11.18 14.40 0.55
CA ILE A 22 11.49 14.37 -0.89
C ILE A 22 11.15 15.69 -1.56
N ILE A 23 9.98 16.28 -1.25
CA ILE A 23 9.58 17.59 -1.75
C ILE A 23 10.65 18.63 -1.40
N LYS A 24 11.07 18.67 -0.13
CA LYS A 24 12.15 19.56 0.31
C LYS A 24 13.47 19.30 -0.42
N MET A 25 13.84 18.04 -0.66
CA MET A 25 15.05 17.72 -1.44
C MET A 25 15.00 18.27 -2.87
N VAL A 26 13.81 18.25 -3.50
CA VAL A 26 13.60 18.82 -4.84
C VAL A 26 13.67 20.35 -4.79
N GLU A 27 13.03 20.98 -3.80
CA GLU A 27 13.08 22.43 -3.60
C GLU A 27 14.50 22.95 -3.34
N GLU A 28 15.34 22.13 -2.70
CA GLU A 28 16.74 22.40 -2.41
C GLU A 28 17.70 22.03 -3.56
N ASP A 29 17.19 21.61 -4.72
CA ASP A 29 17.98 21.16 -5.89
C ASP A 29 19.02 20.09 -5.54
N ARG A 30 18.64 19.13 -4.69
CA ARG A 30 19.54 18.05 -4.27
C ARG A 30 19.82 17.06 -5.39
N TYR A 31 20.93 16.33 -5.24
CA TYR A 31 21.38 15.34 -6.21
C TYR A 31 20.30 14.31 -6.56
N CYS A 32 20.05 14.15 -7.86
CA CYS A 32 18.95 13.34 -8.38
C CYS A 32 18.95 11.88 -7.90
N ILE A 33 20.13 11.28 -7.69
CA ILE A 33 20.23 9.89 -7.22
C ILE A 33 19.77 9.76 -5.77
N ASP A 34 20.05 10.75 -4.91
CA ASP A 34 19.57 10.75 -3.53
C ASP A 34 18.03 10.82 -3.50
N ILE A 35 17.46 11.69 -4.33
CA ILE A 35 16.00 11.83 -4.48
C ILE A 35 15.40 10.50 -4.96
N SER A 36 16.00 9.88 -5.97
CA SER A 36 15.58 8.58 -6.50
C SER A 36 15.60 7.49 -5.41
N GLN A 37 16.63 7.46 -4.56
CA GLN A 37 16.70 6.50 -3.45
C GLN A 37 15.58 6.72 -2.43
N GLN A 38 15.25 7.97 -2.10
CA GLN A 38 14.14 8.26 -1.19
C GLN A 38 12.78 7.92 -1.80
N LEU A 39 12.60 8.17 -3.10
CA LEU A 39 11.39 7.75 -3.85
C LEU A 39 11.21 6.23 -3.79
N MET A 40 12.28 5.45 -4.03
CA MET A 40 12.25 3.99 -3.94
C MET A 40 11.92 3.52 -2.52
N ALA A 41 12.50 4.15 -1.49
CA ALA A 41 12.19 3.83 -0.10
C ALA A 41 10.71 4.10 0.24
N THR A 42 10.17 5.23 -0.23
CA THR A 42 8.76 5.60 -0.04
C THR A 42 7.84 4.62 -0.77
N ALA A 43 8.17 4.26 -2.01
CA ALA A 43 7.41 3.28 -2.79
C ALA A 43 7.38 1.89 -2.11
N ALA A 44 8.49 1.46 -1.50
CA ALA A 44 8.55 0.19 -0.76
C ALA A 44 7.58 0.19 0.45
N ILE A 45 7.45 1.31 1.15
CA ILE A 45 6.48 1.46 2.24
C ILE A 45 5.04 1.38 1.71
N LEU A 46 4.75 2.08 0.61
CA LEU A 46 3.42 2.05 -0.01
C LEU A 46 3.05 0.64 -0.51
N ASN A 47 4.00 -0.09 -1.10
CA ASN A 47 3.82 -1.49 -1.49
C ASN A 47 3.52 -2.38 -0.28
N THR A 48 4.18 -2.14 0.85
CA THR A 48 3.90 -2.85 2.11
C THR A 48 2.49 -2.55 2.58
N VAL A 49 2.09 -1.27 2.63
CA VAL A 49 0.73 -0.87 3.01
C VAL A 49 -0.32 -1.55 2.14
N ASN A 50 -0.13 -1.53 0.82
CA ASN A 50 -1.07 -2.13 -0.12
C ASN A 50 -1.22 -3.64 0.11
N ARG A 51 -0.13 -4.36 0.38
CA ARG A 51 -0.17 -5.78 0.76
C ARG A 51 -0.97 -6.03 2.03
N GLU A 52 -0.83 -5.19 3.06
CA GLU A 52 -1.62 -5.31 4.29
C GLU A 52 -3.12 -5.09 4.04
N VAL A 53 -3.47 -4.11 3.20
CA VAL A 53 -4.86 -3.82 2.82
C VAL A 53 -5.48 -5.01 2.08
N LEU A 54 -4.78 -5.56 1.09
CA LEU A 54 -5.26 -6.72 0.32
C LEU A 54 -5.33 -7.99 1.19
N SER A 55 -4.37 -8.19 2.10
CA SER A 55 -4.40 -9.28 3.08
C SER A 55 -5.64 -9.18 3.98
N ALA A 56 -5.99 -7.97 4.42
CA ALA A 56 -7.22 -7.73 5.17
C ALA A 56 -8.48 -8.01 4.33
N HIS A 57 -8.52 -7.60 3.06
CA HIS A 57 -9.64 -7.92 2.16
C HIS A 57 -9.88 -9.43 2.05
N LEU A 58 -8.82 -10.22 1.87
CA LEU A 58 -8.92 -11.68 1.84
C LEU A 58 -9.39 -12.25 3.18
N LYS A 59 -8.82 -11.80 4.30
CA LYS A 59 -9.16 -12.35 5.63
C LYS A 59 -10.54 -11.97 6.13
N PHE A 60 -11.07 -10.82 5.72
CA PHE A 60 -12.34 -10.30 6.24
C PHE A 60 -13.43 -10.30 5.18
N CYS A 61 -13.22 -9.70 4.01
CA CYS A 61 -14.28 -9.55 3.03
C CYS A 61 -14.62 -10.88 2.36
N VAL A 62 -13.62 -11.68 1.97
CA VAL A 62 -13.83 -12.99 1.34
C VAL A 62 -14.35 -14.02 2.34
N ASN A 63 -13.79 -14.05 3.56
CA ASN A 63 -14.22 -15.00 4.59
C ASN A 63 -15.65 -14.76 5.09
N ASN A 64 -16.08 -13.49 5.17
CA ASN A 64 -17.43 -13.12 5.59
C ASN A 64 -18.39 -12.94 4.40
N ALA A 65 -18.10 -13.51 3.22
CA ALA A 65 -19.05 -13.51 2.12
C ALA A 65 -20.22 -14.47 2.42
N ASP A 66 -21.44 -14.01 2.21
CA ASP A 66 -22.67 -14.73 2.56
C ASP A 66 -23.01 -15.81 1.52
N THR A 67 -22.53 -15.66 0.29
CA THR A 67 -22.77 -16.61 -0.81
C THR A 67 -21.50 -17.00 -1.54
N ALA A 68 -21.53 -18.14 -2.24
CA ALA A 68 -20.43 -18.59 -3.09
C ALA A 68 -20.12 -17.58 -4.21
N ARG A 69 -21.16 -16.99 -4.83
CA ARG A 69 -21.02 -15.97 -5.87
C ARG A 69 -20.31 -14.73 -5.36
N GLU A 70 -20.73 -14.21 -4.21
CA GLU A 70 -20.10 -13.02 -3.61
C GLU A 70 -18.63 -13.30 -3.23
N ARG A 71 -18.33 -14.52 -2.77
CA ARG A 71 -16.95 -14.93 -2.50
C ARG A 71 -16.10 -14.92 -3.75
N GLU A 72 -16.61 -15.45 -4.86
CA GLU A 72 -15.94 -15.48 -6.16
C GLU A 72 -15.68 -14.05 -6.68
N GLU A 73 -16.68 -13.18 -6.65
CA GLU A 73 -16.55 -11.76 -7.03
C GLU A 73 -15.44 -11.05 -6.23
N LYS A 74 -15.40 -11.23 -4.91
CA LYS A 74 -14.36 -10.62 -4.04
C LYS A 74 -12.96 -11.19 -4.28
N VAL A 75 -12.85 -12.45 -4.70
CA VAL A 75 -11.57 -13.07 -5.08
C VAL A 75 -11.09 -12.52 -6.42
N ASP A 76 -11.97 -12.37 -7.40
CA ASP A 76 -11.64 -11.79 -8.70
C ASP A 76 -11.17 -10.34 -8.58
N GLU A 77 -11.81 -9.54 -7.72
CA GLU A 77 -11.35 -8.19 -7.37
C GLU A 77 -9.90 -8.20 -6.84
N LEU A 78 -9.59 -9.12 -5.93
CA LEU A 78 -8.25 -9.26 -5.36
C LEU A 78 -7.23 -9.64 -6.43
N ILE A 79 -7.54 -10.62 -7.29
CA ILE A 79 -6.67 -11.05 -8.39
C ILE A 79 -6.42 -9.89 -9.36
N GLY A 80 -7.46 -9.14 -9.71
CA GLY A 80 -7.35 -7.97 -10.57
C GLY A 80 -6.44 -6.89 -9.98
N MET A 81 -6.46 -6.70 -8.66
CA MET A 81 -5.58 -5.75 -7.97
C MET A 81 -4.14 -6.27 -7.85
N LEU A 82 -3.93 -7.57 -7.58
CA LEU A 82 -2.60 -8.17 -7.56
C LEU A 82 -1.89 -8.05 -8.91
N GLY A 83 -2.61 -8.20 -10.02
CA GLY A 83 -2.07 -8.02 -11.36
C GLY A 83 -1.51 -6.61 -11.64
N LYS A 84 -2.00 -5.59 -10.93
CA LYS A 84 -1.50 -4.20 -11.03
C LYS A 84 -0.24 -3.95 -10.19
N ILE A 85 0.01 -4.79 -9.18
CA ILE A 85 1.15 -4.64 -8.25
C ILE A 85 2.38 -5.41 -8.73
N ILE A 86 2.17 -6.50 -9.47
CA ILE A 86 3.24 -7.41 -9.94
C ILE A 86 3.84 -6.96 -11.30
N LYS A 87 3.22 -5.97 -11.96
CA LYS A 87 3.81 -5.29 -13.12
C LYS A 87 4.92 -4.34 -12.71
#